data_AF-A0A963RKS6-F1
#
_entry.id   AF-A0A963RKS6-F1
#
_cell.length_a   1.000
_cell.length_b   1.000
_cell.length_c   1.000
_cell.angle_alpha   90.00
_cell.angle_beta   90.00
_cell.angle_gamma   90.00
#
_symmetry.space_group_name_H-M   'P 1'
#
loop_
_entity.id
_entity.type
_entity.pdbx_description
1 polymer ?
#
loop_
_entity_poly.entity_id
_entity_poly.type
_entity_poly.pdbx_seq_one_letter_code
_entity_poly.pdbx_strand_id
1 'polypeptide(L)'
;MSEQLDREELRRRVRARAGRPQVPGPSDNAATNLLLADVAMATGTYLLRLAVERAFLTSRYGAETARQIVDNRTLLRTLGAAAVARMATRSVPGAALVSTGLVGKLVYDRLRGRRAAQQAGDAALLEQAAAESEAAALDQQAPPAQ
;
A
#
# COMPACT_ATOMS: atom_id res chain seq x y z
N MET A 1 -15.41 -15.75 -50.85
CA MET A 1 -16.82 -15.68 -50.40
C MET A 1 -16.97 -15.59 -48.87
N SER A 2 -15.90 -15.81 -48.08
CA SER A 2 -15.90 -15.78 -46.60
C SER A 2 -15.85 -14.37 -45.96
N GLU A 3 -15.12 -13.41 -46.53
CA GLU A 3 -15.03 -12.04 -45.95
C GLU A 3 -16.33 -11.23 -46.00
N GLN A 4 -17.24 -11.53 -46.93
CA GLN A 4 -18.50 -10.79 -47.08
C GLN A 4 -19.51 -11.17 -46.00
N LEU A 5 -19.57 -12.46 -45.62
CA LEU A 5 -20.39 -12.96 -44.52
C LEU A 5 -20.00 -12.31 -43.18
N ASP A 6 -18.71 -12.13 -42.92
CA ASP A 6 -18.21 -11.45 -41.72
C ASP A 6 -18.64 -9.98 -41.64
N ARG A 7 -18.60 -9.26 -42.76
CA ARG A 7 -19.01 -7.84 -42.81
C ARG A 7 -20.51 -7.67 -42.63
N GLU A 8 -21.31 -8.57 -43.18
CA GLU A 8 -22.77 -8.54 -42.98
C GLU A 8 -23.16 -8.85 -41.55
N GLU A 9 -22.49 -9.83 -40.93
CA GLU A 9 -22.74 -10.17 -39.52
C GLU A 9 -22.32 -9.02 -38.58
N LEU A 10 -21.20 -8.36 -38.86
CA LEU A 10 -20.79 -7.13 -38.18
C LEU A 10 -21.85 -6.03 -38.30
N ARG A 11 -22.33 -5.77 -39.52
CA ARG A 11 -23.39 -4.78 -39.77
C ARG A 11 -24.68 -5.12 -39.04
N ARG A 12 -25.05 -6.41 -39.00
CA ARG A 12 -26.23 -6.90 -38.25
C ARG A 12 -26.07 -6.66 -36.76
N ARG A 13 -24.89 -6.97 -36.18
CA ARG A 13 -24.59 -6.76 -34.76
C ARG A 13 -24.55 -5.27 -34.38
N VAL A 14 -24.03 -4.40 -35.26
CA VAL A 14 -24.04 -2.95 -35.06
C VAL A 14 -25.46 -2.40 -35.10
N ARG A 15 -26.28 -2.78 -36.08
CA ARG A 15 -27.69 -2.38 -36.15
C ARG A 15 -28.50 -2.88 -34.96
N ALA A 16 -28.27 -4.12 -34.51
CA ALA A 16 -28.90 -4.67 -33.31
C ALA A 16 -28.52 -3.94 -32.01
N ARG A 17 -27.48 -3.10 -32.04
CA ARG A 17 -27.05 -2.26 -30.91
C ARG A 17 -27.50 -0.80 -31.03
N ALA A 18 -27.90 -0.33 -32.21
CA ALA A 18 -28.28 1.05 -32.47
C ALA A 18 -29.52 1.54 -31.69
N GLY A 19 -30.35 0.64 -31.17
CA GLY A 19 -31.51 0.96 -30.32
C GLY A 19 -31.29 0.79 -28.82
N ARG A 20 -30.05 0.50 -28.37
CA ARG A 20 -29.74 0.38 -26.94
C ARG A 20 -29.56 1.77 -26.31
N PRO A 21 -29.89 1.93 -25.01
CA PRO A 21 -29.68 3.18 -24.29
C PRO A 21 -28.23 3.67 -24.40
N GLN A 22 -28.06 4.98 -24.49
CA GLN A 22 -26.76 5.63 -24.55
C GLN A 22 -25.98 5.32 -23.26
N VAL A 23 -24.66 5.07 -23.40
CA VAL A 23 -23.82 4.74 -22.24
C VAL A 23 -23.61 6.00 -21.41
N PRO A 24 -23.97 6.03 -20.12
CA PRO A 24 -23.78 7.20 -19.28
C PRO A 24 -22.31 7.58 -19.22
N GLY A 25 -21.99 8.84 -19.48
CA GLY A 25 -20.63 9.34 -19.42
C GLY A 25 -20.47 10.71 -20.06
N PRO A 26 -19.27 11.29 -19.98
CA PRO A 26 -18.97 12.61 -20.52
C PRO A 26 -18.96 12.68 -22.05
N SER A 27 -18.99 11.53 -22.75
CA SER A 27 -19.15 11.44 -24.20
C SER A 27 -20.25 10.44 -24.56
N ASP A 28 -20.92 10.67 -25.69
CA ASP A 28 -21.89 9.72 -26.25
C ASP A 28 -21.23 8.45 -26.83
N ASN A 29 -19.90 8.43 -26.92
CA ASN A 29 -19.13 7.28 -27.41
C ASN A 29 -18.62 6.42 -26.25
N ALA A 30 -19.11 5.19 -26.16
CA ALA A 30 -18.71 4.22 -25.14
C ALA A 30 -17.20 3.93 -25.12
N ALA A 31 -16.54 3.87 -26.28
CA ALA A 31 -15.10 3.62 -26.35
C ALA A 31 -14.31 4.78 -25.76
N THR A 32 -14.75 6.02 -26.02
CA THR A 32 -14.17 7.23 -25.45
C THR A 32 -14.36 7.29 -23.93
N ASN A 33 -15.56 6.94 -23.44
CA ASN A 33 -15.83 6.89 -22.00
C ASN A 33 -14.95 5.87 -21.29
N LEU A 34 -14.73 4.69 -21.88
CA LEU A 34 -13.86 3.67 -21.31
C LEU A 34 -12.40 4.12 -21.26
N LEU A 35 -11.91 4.75 -22.33
CA LEU A 35 -10.56 5.32 -22.35
C LEU A 35 -10.40 6.39 -21.27
N LEU A 36 -11.37 7.29 -21.16
CA LEU A 36 -11.33 8.36 -20.16
C LEU A 36 -11.39 7.79 -18.74
N ALA A 37 -12.22 6.78 -18.49
CA ALA A 37 -12.29 6.12 -17.20
C ALA A 37 -10.95 5.44 -16.85
N ASP A 38 -10.32 4.74 -17.80
CA ASP A 38 -9.03 4.08 -17.58
C ASP A 38 -7.93 5.10 -17.26
N VAL A 39 -7.86 6.19 -18.03
CA VAL A 39 -6.92 7.29 -17.77
C VAL A 39 -7.18 7.93 -16.40
N ALA A 40 -8.43 8.25 -16.10
CA ALA A 40 -8.80 8.84 -14.81
C ALA A 40 -8.41 7.93 -13.63
N MET A 41 -8.67 6.62 -13.74
CA MET A 41 -8.30 5.64 -12.74
C MET A 41 -6.78 5.53 -12.59
N ALA A 42 -6.04 5.49 -13.69
CA ALA A 42 -4.58 5.42 -13.68
C ALA A 42 -3.96 6.66 -13.02
N THR A 43 -4.39 7.85 -13.44
CA THR A 43 -3.89 9.12 -12.89
C THR A 43 -4.30 9.29 -11.43
N GLY A 44 -5.56 9.02 -11.08
CA GLY A 44 -6.07 9.15 -9.72
C GLY A 44 -5.33 8.23 -8.75
N THR A 45 -5.09 6.98 -9.13
CA THR A 45 -4.33 6.01 -8.33
C THR A 45 -2.89 6.47 -8.12
N TYR A 46 -2.24 6.97 -9.16
CA TYR A 46 -0.87 7.49 -9.08
C TYR A 46 -0.77 8.67 -8.11
N LEU A 47 -1.67 9.65 -8.23
CA LEU A 47 -1.67 10.83 -7.36
C LEU A 47 -1.96 10.47 -5.89
N LEU A 48 -2.95 9.60 -5.66
CA LEU A 48 -3.27 9.12 -4.32
C LEU A 48 -2.06 8.44 -3.67
N ARG A 49 -1.35 7.61 -4.44
CA ARG A 49 -0.13 6.96 -3.97
C ARG A 49 0.94 7.97 -3.56
N LEU A 50 1.22 8.99 -4.39
CA LEU A 50 2.18 10.03 -4.04
C LEU A 50 1.78 10.78 -2.76
N ALA A 51 0.49 11.10 -2.62
CA ALA A 51 -0.02 11.79 -1.45
C ALA A 51 0.19 10.96 -0.18
N VAL A 52 -0.15 9.67 -0.23
CA VAL A 52 0.05 8.73 0.89
C VAL A 52 1.54 8.58 1.22
N GLU A 53 2.40 8.36 0.23
CA GLU A 53 3.85 8.22 0.43
C GLU A 53 4.46 9.49 1.06
N ARG A 54 4.10 10.68 0.56
CA ARG A 54 4.54 11.95 1.15
C ARG A 54 4.02 12.14 2.56
N ALA A 55 2.76 11.83 2.85
CA ALA A 55 2.18 11.97 4.18
C ALA A 55 2.90 11.11 5.22
N PHE A 56 3.20 9.85 4.89
CA PHE A 56 3.94 8.95 5.78
C PHE A 56 5.38 9.39 6.03
N LEU A 57 6.05 9.97 5.04
CA LEU A 57 7.44 10.41 5.19
C LEU A 57 7.55 11.79 5.84
N THR A 58 6.57 12.66 5.64
CA THR A 58 6.58 14.04 6.18
C THR A 58 6.60 14.04 7.71
N SER A 59 5.84 13.14 8.35
CA SER A 59 5.82 13.04 9.82
C SER A 59 7.16 12.61 10.42
N ARG A 60 8.03 11.93 9.65
CA ARG A 60 9.30 11.38 10.15
C ARG A 60 10.54 12.16 9.72
N TYR A 61 10.52 12.75 8.52
CA TYR A 61 11.69 13.35 7.88
C TYR A 61 11.51 14.82 7.50
N GLY A 62 10.33 15.41 7.71
CA GLY A 62 10.02 16.77 7.28
C GLY A 62 9.61 16.86 5.81
N ALA A 63 8.89 17.93 5.46
CA ALA A 63 8.21 18.05 4.16
C ALA A 63 9.18 18.07 2.97
N GLU A 64 10.29 18.78 3.08
CA GLU A 64 11.25 18.95 1.98
C GLU A 64 12.02 17.66 1.69
N THR A 65 12.55 17.01 2.73
CA THR A 65 13.24 15.73 2.62
C THR A 65 12.29 14.62 2.16
N ALA A 66 11.05 14.60 2.65
CA ALA A 66 10.03 13.66 2.18
C ALA A 66 9.78 13.82 0.66
N ARG A 67 9.72 15.05 0.15
CA ARG A 67 9.53 15.32 -1.28
C ARG A 67 10.68 14.77 -2.12
N GLN A 68 11.92 15.04 -1.73
CA GLN A 68 13.11 14.54 -2.43
C GLN A 68 13.22 13.01 -2.39
N ILE A 69 12.83 12.38 -1.28
CA ILE A 69 12.84 10.91 -1.16
C ILE A 69 11.78 10.29 -2.09
N VAL A 70 10.55 10.82 -2.09
CA VAL A 70 9.47 10.31 -2.94
C VAL A 70 9.83 10.48 -4.41
N ASP A 71 10.28 11.66 -4.82
CA ASP A 71 10.52 11.95 -6.24
C ASP A 71 11.62 11.04 -6.83
N ASN A 72 12.68 10.74 -6.06
CA ASN A 72 13.76 9.83 -6.48
C ASN A 72 13.38 8.34 -6.42
N ARG A 73 12.65 7.89 -5.39
CA ARG A 73 12.27 6.46 -5.26
C ARG A 73 11.11 6.04 -6.17
N THR A 74 10.22 6.98 -6.52
CA THR A 74 8.97 6.65 -7.21
C THR A 74 9.23 6.04 -8.59
N LEU A 75 10.25 6.47 -9.33
CA LEU A 75 10.55 5.95 -10.67
C LEU A 75 10.92 4.46 -10.66
N LEU A 76 11.93 4.07 -9.88
CA LEU A 76 12.35 2.67 -9.72
C LEU A 76 11.24 1.78 -9.17
N ARG A 77 10.49 2.28 -8.18
CA ARG A 77 9.41 1.51 -7.55
C ARG A 77 8.20 1.37 -8.48
N THR A 78 7.95 2.32 -9.37
CA THR A 78 6.84 2.24 -10.34
C THR A 78 7.07 1.13 -11.34
N LEU A 79 8.31 0.93 -11.82
CA LEU A 79 8.65 -0.16 -12.74
C LEU A 79 8.46 -1.54 -12.07
N GLY A 80 9.02 -1.74 -10.87
CA GLY A 80 8.84 -2.99 -10.13
C GLY A 80 7.38 -3.24 -9.74
N ALA A 81 6.68 -2.21 -9.27
CA ALA A 81 5.26 -2.31 -8.93
C ALA A 81 4.38 -2.59 -10.14
N ALA A 82 4.69 -2.05 -11.33
CA ALA A 82 3.93 -2.34 -12.54
C ALA A 82 4.08 -3.81 -12.98
N ALA A 83 5.27 -4.39 -12.81
CA ALA A 83 5.49 -5.81 -13.07
C ALA A 83 4.70 -6.71 -12.11
N VAL A 84 4.77 -6.42 -10.80
CA VAL A 84 4.00 -7.16 -9.78
C VAL A 84 2.49 -6.96 -9.97
N ALA A 85 2.05 -5.74 -10.28
CA ALA A 85 0.65 -5.44 -10.52
C ALA A 85 0.13 -6.18 -11.76
N ARG A 86 0.87 -6.20 -12.88
CA ARG A 86 0.49 -7.01 -14.06
C ARG A 86 0.42 -8.50 -13.75
N MET A 87 1.29 -9.01 -12.88
CA MET A 87 1.23 -10.40 -12.40
C MET A 87 -0.03 -10.64 -11.56
N ALA A 88 -0.36 -9.71 -10.66
CA ALA A 88 -1.51 -9.80 -9.76
C ALA A 88 -2.85 -9.59 -10.45
N THR A 89 -2.94 -8.72 -11.46
CA THR A 89 -4.19 -8.40 -12.17
C THR A 89 -4.52 -9.37 -13.30
N ARG A 90 -3.55 -10.18 -13.76
CA ARG A 90 -3.81 -11.23 -14.77
C ARG A 90 -4.65 -12.39 -14.23
N SER A 91 -4.84 -12.51 -12.91
CA SER A 91 -5.62 -13.61 -12.32
C SER A 91 -6.15 -13.31 -10.91
N VAL A 92 -7.37 -13.77 -10.61
CA VAL A 92 -7.99 -13.69 -9.27
C VAL A 92 -7.15 -14.38 -8.18
N PRO A 93 -6.54 -15.56 -8.42
CA PRO A 93 -5.63 -16.18 -7.44
C PRO A 93 -4.38 -15.34 -7.13
N GLY A 94 -3.82 -14.67 -8.14
CA GLY A 94 -2.65 -13.80 -7.96
C GLY A 94 -2.96 -12.59 -7.06
N ALA A 95 -4.12 -11.97 -7.25
CA ALA A 95 -4.59 -10.89 -6.39
C ALA A 95 -4.81 -11.36 -4.94
N ALA A 96 -5.37 -12.56 -4.74
CA ALA A 96 -5.59 -13.14 -3.41
C ALA A 96 -4.26 -13.40 -2.67
N LEU A 97 -3.25 -13.95 -3.34
CA LEU A 97 -1.93 -14.18 -2.72
C LEU A 97 -1.23 -12.87 -2.34
N VAL A 98 -1.20 -11.89 -3.24
CA VAL A 98 -0.54 -10.60 -2.98
C VAL A 98 -1.23 -9.84 -1.85
N SER A 99 -2.56 -9.79 -1.86
CA SER A 99 -3.34 -9.14 -0.79
C SER A 99 -3.13 -9.84 0.57
N THR A 100 -3.16 -11.18 0.60
CA THR A 100 -2.91 -11.96 1.81
C THR A 100 -1.49 -11.75 2.35
N GLY A 101 -0.48 -11.74 1.48
CA GLY A 101 0.92 -11.48 1.87
C GLY A 101 1.13 -10.08 2.46
N LEU A 102 0.48 -9.06 1.90
CA LEU A 102 0.53 -7.69 2.42
C LEU A 102 -0.12 -7.56 3.79
N VAL A 103 -1.33 -8.12 3.96
CA VAL A 103 -2.03 -8.12 5.25
C VAL A 103 -1.24 -8.90 6.29
N GLY A 104 -0.73 -10.07 5.92
CA GLY A 104 0.12 -10.90 6.78
C GLY A 104 1.38 -10.15 7.25
N LYS A 105 2.06 -9.44 6.34
CA LYS A 105 3.25 -8.65 6.70
C LYS A 105 2.92 -7.50 7.64
N LEU A 106 1.80 -6.79 7.41
CA LEU A 106 1.36 -5.71 8.31
C LEU A 106 1.14 -6.22 9.74
N VAL A 107 0.45 -7.36 9.88
CA VAL A 107 0.21 -7.98 11.20
C VAL A 107 1.53 -8.40 11.83
N TYR A 108 2.42 -9.03 11.07
CA TYR A 108 3.73 -9.45 11.55
C TYR A 108 4.58 -8.27 12.05
N ASP A 109 4.67 -7.19 11.27
CA ASP A 109 5.47 -6.01 11.63
C ASP A 109 4.92 -5.32 12.90
N ARG A 110 3.59 -5.28 13.07
CA ARG A 110 2.94 -4.76 14.28
C ARG A 110 3.21 -5.64 15.51
N LEU A 111 3.16 -6.96 15.35
CA LEU A 111 3.47 -7.89 16.44
C LEU A 111 4.95 -7.81 16.85
N ARG A 112 5.85 -7.71 15.87
CA ARG A 112 7.29 -7.56 16.14
C ARG A 112 7.61 -6.22 16.81
N GLY A 113 6.96 -5.12 16.42
CA GLY A 113 7.09 -3.83 17.09
C GLY A 113 6.69 -3.88 18.57
N ARG A 114 5.62 -4.62 18.91
CA ARG A 114 5.23 -4.86 20.31
C ARG A 114 6.28 -5.65 21.09
N ARG A 115 6.88 -6.66 20.47
CA ARG A 115 7.98 -7.43 21.10
C ARG A 115 9.22 -6.58 21.35
N ALA A 116 9.58 -5.70 20.41
CA ALA A 116 10.69 -4.77 20.61
C ALA A 116 10.43 -3.78 21.77
N ALA A 117 9.18 -3.30 21.90
CA ALA A 117 8.79 -2.46 23.03
C ALA A 117 8.75 -3.23 24.36
N GLN A 118 8.33 -4.50 24.35
CA GLN A 118 8.38 -5.38 25.53
C GLN A 118 9.81 -5.62 25.99
N GLN A 119 10.73 -5.94 25.06
CA GLN A 119 12.14 -6.12 25.37
C GLN A 119 12.78 -4.85 25.97
N ALA A 120 12.41 -3.66 25.47
CA ALA A 120 12.86 -2.40 26.05
C ALA A 120 12.28 -2.16 27.46
N GLY A 121 11.04 -2.58 27.72
CA GLY A 121 10.43 -2.52 29.04
C GLY A 121 11.03 -3.50 30.03
N ASP A 122 11.27 -4.74 29.62
CA ASP A 122 11.87 -5.79 30.44
C ASP A 122 13.31 -5.42 30.82
N ALA A 123 14.08 -4.84 29.90
CA ALA A 123 15.41 -4.31 30.20
C ALA A 123 15.36 -3.20 31.26
N ALA A 124 14.40 -2.27 31.15
CA ALA A 124 14.22 -1.19 32.13
C ALA A 124 13.79 -1.72 33.52
N LEU A 125 12.97 -2.77 33.59
CA LEU A 125 12.58 -3.41 34.85
C LEU A 125 13.75 -4.14 35.52
N LEU A 126 14.61 -4.79 34.73
CA LEU A 126 15.81 -5.45 35.24
C LEU A 126 16.84 -4.44 35.79
N GLU A 127 17.01 -3.29 35.13
CA GLU A 127 17.85 -2.20 35.63
C GLU A 127 17.32 -1.61 36.95
N GLN A 128 16.01 -1.43 37.08
CA GLN A 128 15.38 -0.97 38.32
C GLN A 128 15.54 -1.96 39.47
N ALA A 129 15.32 -3.26 39.20
CA ALA A 129 15.49 -4.31 40.21
C ALA A 129 16.95 -4.45 40.67
N ALA A 130 17.91 -4.29 39.75
CA ALA A 130 19.33 -4.28 40.08
C ALA A 130 19.68 -3.09 40.99
N ALA A 131 19.24 -1.88 40.65
CA ALA A 131 19.47 -0.67 41.44
C ALA A 131 18.84 -0.74 42.85
N GLU A 132 17.63 -1.32 42.96
CA GLU A 132 16.95 -1.50 44.25
C GLU A 132 17.66 -2.52 45.14
N SER A 133 18.18 -3.61 44.56
CA SER A 133 18.98 -4.60 45.28
C SER A 133 20.31 -4.04 45.78
N GLU A 134 20.93 -3.14 45.02
CA GLU A 134 22.18 -2.46 45.38
C GLU A 134 21.94 -1.43 46.50
N ALA A 135 20.83 -0.70 46.46
CA ALA A 135 20.40 0.18 47.54
C ALA A 135 20.07 -0.59 48.84
N ALA A 136 19.41 -1.75 48.75
CA ALA A 136 19.14 -2.60 49.90
C ALA A 136 20.41 -3.23 50.51
N ALA A 137 21.43 -3.49 49.68
CA ALA A 137 22.74 -3.97 50.15
C ALA A 137 23.53 -2.85 50.87
N LEU A 138 23.40 -1.60 50.43
CA LEU A 138 24.02 -0.45 51.09
C LEU A 138 23.36 -0.12 52.45
N ASP A 139 22.05 -0.31 52.57
CA ASP A 139 21.31 -0.08 53.84
C ASP A 139 21.66 -1.13 54.91
N GLN A 140 21.93 -2.38 54.52
CA GLN A 140 22.36 -3.44 55.44
C GLN A 140 23.81 -3.28 55.95
N GLN A 141 24.62 -2.41 55.34
CA GLN A 141 26.00 -2.17 55.75
C GLN A 141 26.15 -0.98 56.74
N ALA A 142 25.06 -0.28 57.08
CA ALA A 142 25.09 0.82 58.04
C ALA A 142 25.19 0.28 59.47
N PRO A 143 26.25 0.60 60.24
CA PRO A 143 26.41 0.10 61.60
C PRO A 143 25.32 0.67 62.52
N PRO A 144 24.82 -0.11 63.51
CA PRO A 144 23.82 0.38 64.44
C PRO A 144 24.39 1.59 65.20
N ALA A 145 23.68 2.72 65.11
CA ALA A 145 24.00 3.91 65.88
C ALA A 145 23.96 3.56 67.37
N GLN A 146 25.13 3.64 68.01
CA GLN A 146 25.32 3.45 69.45
C GLN A 146 24.76 4.64 70.22
#